data_AF-A0A0C3FET0-F1
#
_entry.id   AF-A0A0C3FET0-F1
#
_cell.length_a   1.000
_cell.length_b   1.000
_cell.length_c   1.000
_cell.angle_alpha   90.00
_cell.angle_beta   90.00
_cell.angle_gamma   90.00
#
_symmetry.space_group_name_H-M   'P 1'
#
loop_
_entity.id
_entity.type
_entity.pdbx_description
1 polymer ?
#
loop_
_entity_poly.entity_id
_entity_poly.type
_entity_poly.pdbx_seq_one_letter_code
_entity_poly.pdbx_strand_id
1 'polypeptide(L)'
;NKNRIYMAFYSQSKPDDYHMAVLVSPKNPNPNDTNTWRLHVMNKPNPIRLTQQEWKYEPLEVIGRTGQLLALGLLGKTDKSCKEVSEILGAVEVVQDDMGWNCKSWTFSTIEASRLPVSYWSSN
;
A
#
# COMPACT_ATOMS: atom_id res chain seq x y z
N ASN A 1 -19.74 0.67 -8.31
CA ASN A 1 -18.49 1.27 -8.86
C ASN A 1 -17.33 0.47 -8.29
N LYS A 2 -16.48 -0.16 -9.11
CA LYS A 2 -15.42 -1.05 -8.60
C LYS A 2 -14.32 -0.28 -7.89
N ASN A 3 -13.74 -0.88 -6.85
CA ASN A 3 -12.53 -0.34 -6.23
C ASN A 3 -11.35 -0.43 -7.21
N ARG A 4 -10.39 0.45 -7.03
CA ARG A 4 -9.15 0.50 -7.79
C ARG A 4 -7.98 0.26 -6.87
N ILE A 5 -7.01 -0.47 -7.39
CA ILE A 5 -5.75 -0.75 -6.72
C ILE A 5 -4.70 0.11 -7.40
N TYR A 6 -3.96 0.86 -6.60
CA TYR A 6 -2.91 1.74 -7.06
C TYR A 6 -1.61 1.41 -6.36
N MET A 7 -0.51 1.60 -7.08
CA MET A 7 0.78 1.88 -6.48
C MET A 7 0.78 3.36 -6.08
N ALA A 8 1.01 3.65 -4.80
CA ALA A 8 0.95 4.99 -4.25
C ALA A 8 2.30 5.46 -3.71
N PHE A 9 2.61 6.73 -3.97
CA PHE A 9 3.85 7.38 -3.57
C PHE A 9 3.52 8.54 -2.63
N TYR A 10 4.12 8.56 -1.44
CA TYR A 10 3.92 9.59 -0.44
C TYR A 10 5.21 10.34 -0.16
N SER A 11 5.13 11.65 0.05
CA SER A 11 6.27 12.44 0.49
C SER A 11 6.71 12.04 1.90
N GLN A 12 8.02 12.09 2.12
CA GLN A 12 8.62 12.01 3.44
C GLN A 12 9.25 13.34 3.84
N SER A 13 9.66 13.45 5.10
CA SER A 13 10.31 14.65 5.63
C SER A 13 11.68 14.93 4.99
N LYS A 14 12.33 13.91 4.42
CA LYS A 14 13.59 14.06 3.70
C LYS A 14 13.32 14.42 2.22
N PRO A 15 13.98 15.46 1.68
CA PRO A 15 13.96 15.75 0.25
C PRO A 15 14.39 14.51 -0.55
N ASP A 16 13.76 14.29 -1.71
CA ASP A 16 14.02 13.20 -2.63
C ASP A 16 13.80 11.77 -2.09
N ASP A 17 13.19 11.63 -0.91
CA ASP A 17 12.71 10.34 -0.39
C ASP A 17 11.17 10.26 -0.42
N TYR A 18 10.69 9.05 -0.62
CA TYR A 18 9.26 8.76 -0.73
C TYR A 18 8.93 7.40 -0.12
N HIS A 19 7.75 7.34 0.49
CA HIS A 19 7.17 6.12 1.02
C HIS A 19 6.27 5.48 -0.03
N MET A 20 6.43 4.18 -0.26
CA MET A 20 5.56 3.41 -1.15
C MET A 20 4.51 2.61 -0.38
N ALA A 21 3.32 2.52 -0.95
CA ALA A 21 2.23 1.73 -0.45
C ALA A 21 1.37 1.19 -1.61
N VAL A 22 0.55 0.19 -1.30
CA VAL A 22 -0.61 -0.15 -2.13
C VAL A 22 -1.82 0.62 -1.59
N LEU A 23 -2.53 1.32 -2.47
CA LEU A 23 -3.74 2.05 -2.11
C LEU A 23 -4.96 1.38 -2.77
N VAL A 24 -5.96 1.03 -1.96
CA VAL A 24 -7.24 0.51 -2.45
C VAL A 24 -8.30 1.57 -2.19
N SER A 25 -8.90 2.10 -3.25
CA SER A 25 -9.82 3.24 -3.16
C SER A 25 -10.92 3.14 -4.20
N PRO A 26 -12.13 3.68 -3.93
CA PRO A 26 -13.09 4.01 -4.97
C PRO A 26 -12.45 4.89 -6.05
N LYS A 27 -13.01 4.85 -7.27
CA LYS A 27 -12.58 5.73 -8.39
C LYS A 27 -12.54 7.20 -7.98
N ASN A 28 -13.59 7.65 -7.31
CA ASN A 28 -13.78 9.01 -6.82
C ASN A 28 -14.08 8.91 -5.31
N PRO A 29 -13.06 8.86 -4.44
CA PRO A 29 -13.30 8.81 -3.00
C PRO A 29 -13.89 10.13 -2.52
N ASN A 30 -14.82 10.05 -1.57
CA ASN A 30 -15.36 11.21 -0.87
C ASN A 30 -14.30 11.70 0.13
N PRO A 31 -13.94 13.00 0.15
CA PRO A 31 -12.93 13.53 1.08
C PRO A 31 -13.34 13.44 2.56
N ASN A 32 -14.58 13.09 2.88
CA ASN A 32 -15.05 12.94 4.26
C ASN A 32 -15.18 11.48 4.72
N ASP A 33 -14.93 10.50 3.83
CA ASP A 33 -15.12 9.08 4.13
C ASP A 33 -13.77 8.34 4.20
N THR A 34 -13.67 7.35 5.10
CA THR A 34 -12.49 6.46 5.25
C THR A 34 -12.58 5.22 4.36
N ASN A 35 -13.17 5.34 3.17
CA ASN A 35 -13.36 4.21 2.25
C ASN A 35 -12.11 3.86 1.42
N THR A 36 -10.96 4.44 1.77
CA THR A 36 -9.66 4.19 1.15
C THR A 36 -8.76 3.47 2.14
N TRP A 37 -8.06 2.44 1.69
CA TRP A 37 -7.13 1.68 2.50
C TRP A 37 -5.72 1.86 1.99
N ARG A 38 -4.83 2.36 2.85
CA ARG A 38 -3.38 2.41 2.62
C ARG A 38 -2.76 1.17 3.24
N LEU A 39 -2.23 0.30 2.39
CA LEU A 39 -1.62 -0.97 2.75
C LEU A 39 -0.11 -0.81 2.55
N HIS A 40 0.65 -0.86 3.65
CA HIS A 40 2.08 -0.61 3.61
C HIS A 40 2.79 -1.35 4.73
N VAL A 41 4.11 -1.38 4.62
CA VAL A 41 4.99 -1.73 5.74
C VAL A 41 5.67 -0.48 6.27
N MET A 42 5.89 -0.42 7.57
CA MET A 42 6.60 0.67 8.22
C MET A 42 7.58 0.11 9.24
N ASN A 43 8.73 0.77 9.36
CA ASN A 43 9.70 0.41 10.39
C ASN A 43 9.24 0.98 11.73
N LYS A 44 9.10 0.13 12.74
CA LYS A 44 8.61 0.50 14.08
C LYS A 44 9.59 0.06 15.15
N PRO A 45 9.66 0.75 16.30
CA PRO A 45 10.44 0.26 17.43
C PRO A 45 10.05 -1.16 17.81
N ASN A 46 11.04 -2.04 18.01
CA ASN A 46 10.80 -3.39 18.45
C ASN A 46 10.48 -3.37 19.96
N PRO A 47 9.31 -3.89 20.39
CA PRO A 47 8.87 -3.80 21.78
C PRO A 47 9.68 -4.68 22.74
N ILE A 48 10.38 -5.69 22.21
CA ILE A 48 11.21 -6.63 22.98
C ILE A 48 12.68 -6.16 22.98
N ARG A 49 13.15 -5.66 21.83
CA ARG A 49 14.53 -5.20 21.63
C ARG A 49 14.52 -3.69 21.41
N LEU A 50 14.50 -2.92 22.50
CA LEU A 50 14.28 -1.47 22.50
C LEU A 50 15.27 -0.64 21.65
N THR A 51 16.44 -1.19 21.32
CA THR A 51 17.45 -0.56 20.45
C THR A 51 17.30 -0.92 18.97
N GLN A 52 16.39 -1.84 18.64
CA GLN A 52 16.15 -2.33 17.30
C GLN A 52 14.80 -1.83 16.79
N GLN A 53 14.71 -1.75 15.47
CA GLN A 53 13.45 -1.52 14.77
C GLN A 53 13.07 -2.78 14.00
N GLU A 54 11.78 -2.99 13.78
CA GLU A 54 11.24 -4.08 12.99
C GLU A 54 10.25 -3.55 11.97
N TRP A 55 10.29 -4.11 10.77
CA TRP A 55 9.29 -3.83 9.76
C TRP A 55 7.96 -4.48 10.12
N LYS A 56 6.86 -3.74 10.01
CA LYS A 56 5.51 -4.24 10.26
C LYS A 56 4.57 -3.88 9.14
N TYR A 57 3.78 -4.86 8.69
CA TYR A 57 2.62 -4.59 7.87
C TYR A 57 1.57 -3.82 8.68
N GLU A 58 1.08 -2.73 8.12
CA GLU A 58 0.13 -1.83 8.77
C GLU A 58 -0.95 -1.42 7.76
N PRO A 59 -2.10 -2.11 7.77
CA PRO A 59 -3.25 -1.67 6.98
C PRO A 59 -3.97 -0.53 7.70
N LEU A 60 -4.16 0.60 7.01
CA LEU A 60 -4.83 1.77 7.56
C LEU A 60 -6.00 2.20 6.69
N GLU A 61 -7.15 2.39 7.32
CA GLU A 61 -8.24 3.18 6.76
C GLU A 61 -7.85 4.66 6.78
N VAL A 62 -7.91 5.30 5.63
CA VAL A 62 -7.51 6.70 5.47
C VAL A 62 -8.56 7.46 4.68
N ILE A 63 -8.61 8.76 4.92
CA ILE A 63 -9.28 9.68 4.01
C ILE A 63 -8.51 9.63 2.68
N GLY A 64 -9.24 9.44 1.58
CA GLY A 64 -8.63 9.37 0.26
C GLY A 64 -7.90 10.67 -0.11
N ARG A 65 -6.73 10.54 -0.74
CA ARG A 65 -5.94 11.64 -1.35
C ARG A 65 -5.56 12.77 -0.39
N THR A 66 -4.59 12.47 0.49
CA THR A 66 -3.99 13.46 1.41
C THR A 66 -2.97 14.36 0.70
N GLY A 67 -2.62 15.50 1.29
CA GLY A 67 -1.57 16.40 0.76
C GLY A 67 -0.16 15.80 0.72
N GLN A 68 0.05 14.64 1.34
CA GLN A 68 1.29 13.87 1.26
C GLN A 68 1.34 12.94 0.04
N LEU A 69 0.20 12.68 -0.62
CA LEU A 69 0.16 11.80 -1.78
C LEU A 69 0.73 12.52 -3.00
N LEU A 70 1.88 12.05 -3.47
CA LEU A 70 2.61 12.61 -4.60
C LEU A 70 2.11 12.09 -5.95
N ALA A 71 1.88 10.78 -6.04
CA ALA A 71 1.50 10.13 -7.29
C ALA A 71 0.73 8.82 -7.06
N LEU A 72 -0.05 8.43 -8.07
CA LEU A 72 -0.75 7.15 -8.15
C LEU A 72 -0.53 6.51 -9.51
N GLY A 73 -0.03 5.27 -9.52
CA GLY A 73 -0.04 4.39 -10.69
C GLY A 73 -1.21 3.41 -10.59
N LEU A 74 -2.16 3.45 -11.54
CA LEU A 74 -3.27 2.49 -11.56
C LEU A 74 -2.77 1.09 -11.93
N LEU A 75 -2.90 0.14 -11.00
CA LEU A 75 -2.55 -1.26 -11.24
C LEU A 75 -3.74 -2.05 -11.77
N GLY A 76 -4.96 -1.72 -11.34
CA GLY A 76 -6.14 -2.42 -11.80
C GLY A 76 -7.43 -2.07 -11.04
N LYS A 77 -8.48 -2.80 -11.37
CA LYS A 77 -9.78 -2.74 -10.70
C LYS A 77 -10.03 -4.06 -9.97
N THR A 78 -10.76 -4.00 -8.87
CA THR A 78 -11.10 -5.19 -8.08
C THR A 78 -12.55 -5.15 -7.65
N ASP A 79 -13.17 -6.33 -7.61
CA ASP A 79 -14.50 -6.56 -7.01
C ASP A 79 -14.39 -6.89 -5.51
N LYS A 80 -13.16 -7.14 -5.02
CA LYS A 80 -12.91 -7.37 -3.59
C LYS A 80 -13.07 -6.08 -2.80
N SER A 81 -13.58 -6.21 -1.58
CA SER A 81 -13.55 -5.13 -0.59
C SER A 81 -12.11 -4.75 -0.24
N CYS A 82 -11.92 -3.54 0.27
CA CYS A 82 -10.59 -3.09 0.69
C CYS A 82 -9.99 -3.98 1.78
N LYS A 83 -10.84 -4.48 2.69
CA LYS A 83 -10.45 -5.43 3.75
C LYS A 83 -9.96 -6.76 3.19
N GLU A 84 -10.67 -7.36 2.24
CA GLU A 84 -10.23 -8.61 1.59
C GLU A 84 -8.89 -8.43 0.87
N VAL A 85 -8.69 -7.29 0.19
CA VAL A 85 -7.38 -6.98 -0.41
C VAL A 85 -6.31 -6.85 0.68
N SER A 86 -6.61 -6.18 1.79
CA SER A 86 -5.70 -6.06 2.93
C SER A 86 -5.28 -7.42 3.51
N GLU A 87 -6.21 -8.38 3.61
CA GLU A 87 -5.92 -9.73 4.10
C GLU A 87 -5.03 -10.50 3.12
N ILE A 88 -5.29 -10.40 1.81
CA ILE A 88 -4.46 -11.01 0.77
C ILE A 88 -3.03 -10.45 0.81
N LEU A 89 -2.88 -9.12 0.84
CA LEU A 89 -1.55 -8.50 0.85
C LEU A 89 -0.84 -8.68 2.20
N GLY A 90 -1.58 -8.85 3.30
CA GLY A 90 -1.03 -9.15 4.61
C GLY A 90 -0.38 -10.54 4.72
N ALA A 91 -0.64 -11.44 3.76
CA ALA A 91 0.03 -12.73 3.67
C ALA A 91 1.41 -12.64 2.99
N VAL A 92 1.76 -11.50 2.39
CA VAL A 92 3.07 -11.29 1.77
C VAL A 92 4.13 -11.07 2.84
N GLU A 93 5.23 -11.80 2.73
CA GLU A 93 6.31 -11.81 3.70
C GLU A 93 6.87 -10.40 3.98
N VAL A 94 7.07 -10.12 5.28
CA VAL A 94 7.76 -8.93 5.77
C VAL A 94 9.14 -9.36 6.25
N VAL A 95 10.15 -9.12 5.42
CA VAL A 95 11.52 -9.56 5.69
C VAL A 95 12.16 -8.66 6.74
N GLN A 96 12.80 -9.28 7.73
CA GLN A 96 13.57 -8.61 8.77
C GLN A 96 15.06 -8.77 8.52
N ASP A 97 15.87 -7.97 9.19
CA ASP A 97 17.33 -8.11 9.23
C ASP A 97 18.05 -8.05 7.86
N ASP A 98 17.40 -7.50 6.84
CA ASP A 98 17.98 -7.22 5.52
C ASP A 98 18.09 -5.70 5.30
N MET A 99 19.32 -5.20 5.14
CA MET A 99 19.61 -3.77 4.94
C MET A 99 19.07 -3.21 3.62
N GLY A 100 18.88 -4.04 2.60
CA GLY A 100 18.29 -3.65 1.32
C GLY A 100 16.76 -3.63 1.34
N TRP A 101 16.15 -4.25 2.34
CA TRP A 101 14.70 -4.42 2.40
C TRP A 101 14.00 -3.22 3.03
N ASN A 102 12.97 -2.72 2.36
CA ASN A 102 12.21 -1.55 2.77
C ASN A 102 10.78 -1.56 2.18
N CYS A 103 10.02 -0.50 2.42
CA CYS A 103 8.64 -0.38 1.93
C CYS A 103 8.49 -0.45 0.41
N LYS A 104 9.50 -0.01 -0.36
CA LYS A 104 9.52 -0.11 -1.82
C LYS A 104 9.64 -1.58 -2.23
N SER A 105 10.61 -2.31 -1.64
CA SER A 105 10.79 -3.74 -1.86
C SER A 105 9.51 -4.52 -1.56
N TRP A 106 8.89 -4.31 -0.39
CA TRP A 106 7.62 -4.96 -0.03
C TRP A 106 6.50 -4.64 -1.03
N THR A 107 6.37 -3.38 -1.47
CA THR A 107 5.34 -2.96 -2.43
C THR A 107 5.51 -3.67 -3.77
N PHE A 108 6.74 -3.83 -4.26
CA PHE A 108 7.00 -4.60 -5.48
C PHE A 108 6.68 -6.09 -5.29
N SER A 109 7.13 -6.71 -4.19
CA SER A 109 6.81 -8.11 -3.87
C SER A 109 5.31 -8.35 -3.77
N THR A 110 4.53 -7.42 -3.19
CA THR A 110 3.07 -7.55 -3.15
C THR A 110 2.46 -7.50 -4.54
N ILE A 111 2.91 -6.61 -5.41
CA ILE A 111 2.40 -6.50 -6.78
C ILE A 111 2.69 -7.78 -7.57
N GLU A 112 3.90 -8.32 -7.47
CA GLU A 112 4.30 -9.58 -8.12
C GLU A 112 3.52 -10.78 -7.57
N ALA A 113 3.44 -10.93 -6.25
CA ALA A 113 2.80 -12.06 -5.58
C ALA A 113 1.29 -12.05 -5.78
N SER A 114 0.68 -10.87 -5.81
CA SER A 114 -0.77 -10.74 -5.73
C SER A 114 -1.49 -11.26 -6.98
N ARG A 115 -0.82 -11.38 -8.14
CA ARG A 115 -1.41 -11.71 -9.46
C ARG A 115 -2.82 -11.13 -9.59
N LEU A 116 -3.05 -9.92 -9.04
CA LEU A 116 -4.38 -9.34 -8.95
C LEU A 116 -4.91 -9.31 -10.36
N PRO A 117 -6.16 -9.71 -10.61
CA PRO A 117 -6.67 -9.81 -11.97
C PRO A 117 -6.64 -8.41 -12.58
N VAL A 118 -5.54 -8.12 -13.26
CA VAL A 118 -5.42 -7.04 -14.21
C VAL A 118 -6.27 -7.54 -15.36
N SER A 119 -7.58 -7.29 -15.27
CA SER A 119 -8.47 -7.48 -16.39
C SER A 119 -7.87 -6.64 -17.52
N TYR A 120 -7.29 -7.36 -18.49
CA TYR A 120 -6.70 -6.76 -19.67
C TYR A 120 -7.70 -5.76 -20.25
N TRP A 121 -7.18 -4.61 -20.66
CA TRP A 121 -7.94 -3.57 -21.33
C TRP A 121 -8.57 -4.15 -22.60
N SER A 122 -9.82 -4.59 -22.53
CA SER A 122 -10.68 -4.64 -23.69
C SER A 122 -11.14 -3.20 -23.93
N SER A 123 -10.40 -2.49 -24.76
CA SER A 123 -10.88 -1.28 -25.43
C SER A 123 -12.16 -1.63 -26.18
N ASN A 124 -13.26 -0.97 -25.80
CA ASN A 124 -14.43 -0.81 -26.67
C ASN A 124 -14.06 0.04 -27.88
#